data_AF-T1BY36-F1
#
_entry.id   AF-T1BY36-F1
#
_cell.length_a   1.000
_cell.length_b   1.000
_cell.length_c   1.000
_cell.angle_alpha   90.00
_cell.angle_beta   90.00
_cell.angle_gamma   90.00
#
_symmetry.space_group_name_H-M   'P 1'
#
loop_
_entity.id
_entity.type
_entity.pdbx_description
1 polymer ?
#
loop_
_entity_poly.entity_id
_entity_poly.type
_entity_poly.pdbx_seq_one_letter_code
_entity_poly.pdbx_strand_id
1 'polypeptide(L)'
;NAETTDLWDALEESTHAPVRSLMDSWVFQGGFPLVTLKKEGTDLIVEQEPFSFIPGKPEGSAIGEIWSVPLTFRNLDDSDELNTYLLDTTRAKIADSSSVPTIINAKGDGYYRVAYSQELIQEIIPQIHKLEELERFNLISDSWAQVVAAKIDYLGFLDVANALGGQGPFLESPVWAVVAQGLEVASKALGSEKSEWIGDIAGALFRPLLQVLGFNPADDEPETTGVLRSQIISVLGTLVKDPEVIEFAQSTFRSEMSGE
;
A
#
# COMPACT_ATOMS: atom_id res chain seq x y z
N ASN A 1 -14.40 -33.82 -16.53
CA ASN A 1 -14.15 -33.06 -15.28
C ASN A 1 -12.67 -32.77 -15.24
N ALA A 2 -12.30 -31.54 -14.89
CA ALA A 2 -10.92 -31.14 -14.69
C ALA A 2 -10.65 -31.00 -13.19
N GLU A 3 -9.50 -31.47 -12.71
CA GLU A 3 -8.99 -31.23 -11.36
C GLU A 3 -8.06 -30.01 -11.35
N THR A 4 -7.76 -29.45 -10.16
CA THR A 4 -6.91 -28.24 -10.03
C THR A 4 -5.57 -28.37 -10.75
N THR A 5 -5.03 -29.60 -10.85
CA THR A 5 -3.76 -29.88 -11.52
C THR A 5 -3.82 -29.77 -13.04
N ASP A 6 -4.98 -30.02 -13.66
CA ASP A 6 -5.12 -30.05 -15.12
C ASP A 6 -4.91 -28.65 -15.74
N LEU A 7 -5.27 -27.59 -15.00
CA LEU A 7 -5.01 -26.21 -15.42
C LEU A 7 -3.52 -25.89 -15.41
N TRP A 8 -2.82 -26.29 -14.35
CA TRP A 8 -1.40 -25.97 -14.18
C TRP A 8 -0.51 -26.76 -15.15
N ASP A 9 -0.86 -28.03 -15.40
CA ASP A 9 -0.15 -28.86 -16.38
C ASP A 9 -0.25 -28.27 -17.80
N ALA A 10 -1.41 -27.76 -18.20
CA ALA A 10 -1.59 -27.10 -19.50
C ALA A 10 -0.81 -25.78 -19.61
N LEU A 11 -0.72 -25.01 -18.53
CA LEU A 11 0.07 -23.77 -18.49
C LEU A 11 1.57 -24.05 -18.51
N GLU A 12 2.04 -25.06 -17.78
CA GLU A 12 3.44 -25.50 -17.80
C GLU A 12 3.86 -26.06 -19.17
N GLU A 13 2.99 -26.84 -19.82
CA GLU A 13 3.25 -27.36 -21.18
C GLU A 13 3.40 -26.22 -22.20
N SER A 14 2.59 -25.17 -22.07
CA SER A 14 2.60 -24.04 -23.01
C SER A 14 3.70 -23.00 -22.75
N THR A 15 4.10 -22.81 -21.49
CA THR A 15 5.07 -21.77 -21.10
C THR A 15 6.48 -22.31 -20.87
N HIS A 16 6.62 -23.62 -20.64
CA HIS A 16 7.84 -24.28 -20.17
C HIS A 16 8.39 -23.69 -18.85
N ALA A 17 7.57 -22.93 -18.11
CA ALA A 17 7.88 -22.44 -16.78
C ALA A 17 7.33 -23.42 -15.73
N PRO A 18 7.92 -23.49 -14.52
CA PRO A 18 7.50 -24.42 -13.46
C PRO A 18 6.18 -23.98 -12.77
N VAL A 19 5.12 -23.82 -13.56
CA VAL A 19 3.83 -23.27 -13.13
C VAL A 19 3.17 -24.17 -12.09
N ARG A 20 3.28 -25.49 -12.22
CA ARG A 20 2.68 -26.42 -11.26
C ARG A 20 3.30 -26.29 -9.88
N SER A 21 4.61 -26.40 -9.75
CA SER A 21 5.27 -26.28 -8.45
C SER A 21 5.07 -24.89 -7.84
N LEU A 22 5.00 -23.86 -8.69
CA LEU A 22 4.66 -22.52 -8.25
C LEU A 22 3.26 -22.51 -7.63
N MET A 23 2.23 -22.93 -8.37
CA MET A 23 0.85 -22.86 -7.92
C MET A 23 0.55 -23.80 -6.74
N ASP A 24 1.21 -24.96 -6.67
CA ASP A 24 1.12 -25.86 -5.52
C ASP A 24 1.50 -25.14 -4.21
N SER A 25 2.53 -24.27 -4.26
CA SER A 25 2.93 -23.45 -3.12
C SER A 25 1.92 -22.36 -2.74
N TRP A 26 0.99 -21.99 -3.62
CA TRP A 26 -0.02 -20.96 -3.36
C TRP A 26 -1.39 -21.53 -2.97
N VAL A 27 -1.80 -22.68 -3.52
CA VAL A 27 -3.17 -23.19 -3.36
C VAL A 27 -3.34 -24.23 -2.25
N PHE A 28 -2.27 -24.90 -1.82
CA PHE A 28 -2.32 -25.97 -0.81
C PHE A 28 -1.91 -25.53 0.61
N GLN A 29 -1.66 -24.23 0.81
CA GLN A 29 -1.41 -23.64 2.12
C GLN A 29 -2.17 -22.32 2.26
N GLY A 30 -2.47 -21.92 3.49
CA GLY A 30 -3.12 -20.65 3.78
C GLY A 30 -2.14 -19.47 3.82
N GLY A 31 -2.66 -18.26 3.72
CA GLY A 31 -1.88 -17.03 3.87
C GLY A 31 -1.08 -16.64 2.61
N PHE A 32 -0.15 -15.72 2.79
CA PHE A 32 0.75 -15.19 1.76
C PHE A 32 2.02 -14.64 2.43
N PRO A 33 3.12 -14.43 1.68
CA PRO A 33 4.36 -13.94 2.27
C PRO A 33 4.39 -12.41 2.38
N LEU A 34 5.18 -11.94 3.35
CA LEU A 34 5.84 -10.64 3.32
C LEU A 34 7.21 -10.84 2.66
N VAL A 35 7.48 -10.10 1.60
CA VAL A 35 8.77 -10.07 0.92
C VAL A 35 9.50 -8.79 1.32
N THR A 36 10.66 -8.93 1.94
CA THR A 36 11.52 -7.81 2.34
C THR A 36 12.66 -7.63 1.35
N LEU A 37 12.83 -6.41 0.83
CA LEU A 37 13.97 -6.00 0.01
C LEU A 37 14.94 -5.16 0.82
N LYS A 38 16.22 -5.52 0.80
CA LYS A 38 17.32 -4.82 1.49
C LYS A 38 18.50 -4.64 0.55
N LYS A 39 19.33 -3.63 0.81
CA LYS A 39 20.65 -3.50 0.18
C LYS A 39 21.73 -4.18 1.02
N GLU A 40 22.66 -4.86 0.36
CA GLU A 40 23.88 -5.40 0.97
C GLU A 40 25.07 -5.08 0.04
N GLY A 41 25.67 -3.90 0.26
CA GLY A 41 26.67 -3.37 -0.66
C GLY A 41 26.02 -2.89 -1.96
N THR A 42 26.46 -3.43 -3.10
CA THR A 42 25.82 -3.17 -4.40
C THR A 42 24.65 -4.10 -4.68
N ASP A 43 24.51 -5.19 -3.93
CA ASP A 43 23.54 -6.23 -4.23
C ASP A 43 22.23 -6.05 -3.47
N LEU A 44 21.17 -6.63 -4.00
CA LEU A 44 19.86 -6.73 -3.35
C LEU A 44 19.72 -8.06 -2.63
N ILE A 45 19.21 -8.01 -1.41
CA ILE A 45 18.82 -9.18 -0.63
C ILE A 45 17.30 -9.19 -0.55
N VAL A 46 16.70 -10.27 -1.06
CA VAL A 46 15.26 -10.54 -0.94
C VAL A 46 15.05 -11.65 0.08
N GLU A 47 14.16 -11.41 1.03
CA GLU A 47 13.79 -12.37 2.06
C GLU A 47 12.27 -12.53 2.09
N GLN A 48 11.76 -13.74 2.28
CA GLN A 48 10.34 -13.97 2.48
C GLN A 48 10.06 -14.61 3.84
N GLU A 49 8.95 -14.21 4.44
CA GLU A 49 8.40 -14.85 5.63
C GLU A 49 6.86 -14.84 5.57
N PRO A 50 6.16 -15.76 6.26
CA PRO A 50 4.71 -15.71 6.35
C PRO A 50 4.21 -14.40 6.97
N PHE A 51 3.27 -13.72 6.30
CA PHE A 51 2.66 -12.52 6.86
C PHE A 51 1.48 -12.86 7.78
N SER A 52 1.44 -12.23 8.95
CA SER A 52 0.34 -12.32 9.92
C SER A 52 0.25 -11.01 10.71
N PHE A 53 -0.98 -10.55 10.97
CA PHE A 53 -1.23 -9.41 11.86
C PHE A 53 -1.03 -9.76 13.34
N ILE A 54 -1.07 -11.05 13.68
CA ILE A 54 -0.86 -11.54 15.04
C ILE A 54 0.55 -12.12 15.12
N PRO A 55 1.39 -11.70 16.09
CA PRO A 55 2.71 -12.27 16.29
C PRO A 55 2.65 -13.79 16.49
N GLY A 56 3.54 -14.50 15.81
CA GLY A 56 3.63 -15.96 15.86
C GLY A 56 2.59 -16.66 14.98
N LYS A 57 2.67 -18.00 14.97
CA LYS A 57 1.75 -18.87 14.26
C LYS A 57 0.90 -19.59 15.31
N PRO A 58 -0.39 -19.25 15.46
CA PRO A 58 -1.27 -19.97 16.38
C PRO A 58 -1.27 -21.47 16.08
N GLU A 59 -1.41 -22.29 17.13
CA GLU A 59 -1.55 -23.74 16.96
C GLU A 59 -2.74 -24.05 16.03
N GLY A 60 -2.54 -24.94 15.06
CA GLY A 60 -3.55 -25.26 14.05
C GLY A 60 -3.70 -24.22 12.93
N SER A 61 -2.86 -23.19 12.87
CA SER A 61 -2.85 -22.25 11.75
C SER A 61 -2.48 -22.94 10.44
N ALA A 62 -3.30 -22.71 9.41
CA ALA A 62 -3.06 -23.19 8.05
C ALA A 62 -2.03 -22.34 7.27
N ILE A 63 -1.49 -21.26 7.88
CA ILE A 63 -0.53 -20.38 7.21
C ILE A 63 0.71 -21.17 6.81
N GLY A 64 1.12 -21.04 5.55
CA GLY A 64 2.31 -21.66 4.98
C GLY A 64 3.63 -21.21 5.60
N GLU A 65 4.73 -21.71 5.06
CA GLU A 65 6.09 -21.31 5.48
C GLU A 65 6.88 -20.62 4.37
N ILE A 66 6.79 -21.13 3.14
CA ILE A 66 7.53 -20.65 1.97
C ILE A 66 6.61 -20.73 0.76
N TRP A 67 6.67 -19.71 -0.10
CA TRP A 67 5.97 -19.66 -1.39
C TRP A 67 7.02 -19.56 -2.51
N SER A 68 6.69 -20.09 -3.69
CA SER A 68 7.41 -19.76 -4.91
C SER A 68 6.89 -18.44 -5.44
N VAL A 69 7.55 -17.34 -5.07
CA VAL A 69 7.08 -15.98 -5.37
C VAL A 69 7.70 -15.47 -6.68
N PRO A 70 6.92 -15.23 -7.74
CA PRO A 70 7.40 -14.56 -8.94
C PRO A 70 7.55 -13.07 -8.63
N LEU A 71 8.75 -12.65 -8.25
CA LEU A 71 9.05 -11.25 -7.98
C LEU A 71 9.18 -10.51 -9.30
N THR A 72 8.50 -9.37 -9.40
CA THR A 72 8.76 -8.33 -10.39
C THR A 72 9.50 -7.19 -9.71
N PHE A 73 10.55 -6.66 -10.35
CA PHE A 73 11.25 -5.48 -9.84
C PHE A 73 11.68 -4.56 -10.97
N ARG A 74 11.70 -3.27 -10.65
CA ARG A 74 12.16 -2.21 -11.55
C ARG A 74 12.93 -1.17 -10.76
N ASN A 75 13.88 -0.54 -11.44
CA ASN A 75 14.61 0.59 -10.91
C ASN A 75 13.74 1.86 -11.05
N LEU A 76 13.85 2.80 -10.11
CA LEU A 76 13.18 4.11 -10.22
C LEU A 76 13.96 5.07 -11.14
N ASP A 77 14.35 4.58 -12.30
CA ASP A 77 14.90 5.38 -13.40
C ASP A 77 13.79 5.72 -14.41
N ASP A 78 14.17 6.30 -15.55
CA ASP A 78 13.24 6.62 -16.65
C ASP A 78 13.03 5.41 -17.59
N SER A 79 13.48 4.20 -17.20
CA SER A 79 13.26 2.98 -17.95
C SER A 79 12.01 2.24 -17.46
N ASP A 80 11.28 1.65 -18.39
CA ASP A 80 10.19 0.71 -18.07
C ASP A 80 10.71 -0.74 -18.01
N GLU A 81 12.00 -0.94 -17.72
CA GLU A 81 12.61 -2.26 -17.70
C GLU A 81 12.11 -3.05 -16.48
N LEU A 82 11.33 -4.09 -16.76
CA LEU A 82 10.79 -5.00 -15.76
C LEU A 82 11.64 -6.26 -15.70
N ASN A 83 12.23 -6.51 -14.54
CA ASN A 83 12.97 -7.72 -14.26
C ASN A 83 12.13 -8.70 -13.44
N THR A 84 12.37 -9.99 -13.61
CA THR A 84 11.68 -11.05 -12.88
C THR A 84 12.65 -11.98 -12.18
N TYR A 85 12.29 -12.41 -10.96
CA TYR A 85 13.05 -13.42 -10.21
C TYR A 85 12.10 -14.36 -9.47
N LEU A 86 12.29 -15.66 -9.59
CA LEU A 86 11.51 -16.64 -8.82
C LEU A 86 12.19 -16.85 -7.47
N LEU A 87 11.59 -16.33 -6.39
CA LEU A 87 12.04 -16.57 -5.03
C LEU A 87 11.34 -17.82 -4.49
N ASP A 88 12.04 -18.96 -4.54
CA ASP A 88 11.58 -20.26 -4.03
C ASP A 88 12.29 -20.70 -2.72
N THR A 89 13.15 -19.83 -2.20
CA THR A 89 13.83 -19.96 -0.90
C THR A 89 13.41 -18.86 0.06
N THR A 90 13.78 -18.98 1.34
CA THR A 90 13.55 -17.93 2.35
C THR A 90 14.38 -16.67 2.10
N ARG A 91 15.51 -16.79 1.40
CA ARG A 91 16.43 -15.70 1.12
C ARG A 91 17.16 -15.94 -0.19
N ALA A 92 17.26 -14.89 -1.01
CA ALA A 92 18.13 -14.87 -2.18
C ALA A 92 18.89 -13.55 -2.29
N LYS A 93 19.96 -13.59 -3.08
CA LYS A 93 20.78 -12.45 -3.42
C LYS A 93 20.67 -12.19 -4.91
N ILE A 94 20.32 -10.98 -5.29
CA ILE A 94 20.16 -10.53 -6.67
C ILE A 94 21.22 -9.46 -6.92
N ALA A 95 22.02 -9.64 -7.97
CA ALA A 95 22.99 -8.63 -8.36
C ALA A 95 22.24 -7.38 -8.82
N ASP A 96 22.61 -6.23 -8.27
CA ASP A 96 22.09 -4.94 -8.68
C ASP A 96 23.27 -4.01 -9.01
N SER A 97 23.15 -3.30 -10.13
CA SER A 97 24.13 -2.30 -10.57
C SER A 97 23.49 -0.94 -10.72
N SER A 98 22.23 -0.79 -10.31
CA SER A 98 21.48 0.45 -10.37
C SER A 98 22.04 1.49 -9.41
N SER A 99 22.11 2.73 -9.88
CA SER A 99 22.41 3.90 -9.03
C SER A 99 21.16 4.51 -8.42
N VAL A 100 19.97 4.03 -8.79
CA VAL A 100 18.67 4.47 -8.25
C VAL A 100 18.02 3.35 -7.45
N PRO A 101 17.15 3.65 -6.48
CA PRO A 101 16.47 2.62 -5.70
C PRO A 101 15.62 1.71 -6.59
N THR A 102 15.54 0.46 -6.16
CA THR A 102 14.78 -0.61 -6.79
C THR A 102 13.52 -0.87 -5.98
N ILE A 103 12.38 -1.01 -6.65
CA ILE A 103 11.13 -1.46 -6.04
C ILE A 103 10.82 -2.91 -6.44
N ILE A 104 10.12 -3.65 -5.59
CA ILE A 104 9.60 -4.98 -5.89
C ILE A 104 8.08 -4.96 -5.87
N ASN A 105 7.47 -5.97 -6.50
CA ASN A 105 6.05 -5.95 -6.88
C ASN A 105 5.75 -4.77 -7.81
N ALA A 106 6.64 -4.54 -8.78
CA ALA A 106 6.46 -3.52 -9.80
C ALA A 106 5.17 -3.80 -10.59
N LYS A 107 4.41 -2.74 -10.90
CA LYS A 107 2.99 -2.76 -11.35
C LYS A 107 1.98 -3.20 -10.30
N GLY A 108 2.39 -3.85 -9.22
CA GLY A 108 1.55 -4.15 -8.05
C GLY A 108 0.56 -5.31 -8.22
N ASP A 109 0.80 -6.23 -9.14
CA ASP A 109 -0.06 -7.38 -9.46
C ASP A 109 0.25 -8.66 -8.67
N GLY A 110 1.36 -8.68 -7.92
CA GLY A 110 1.75 -9.81 -7.07
C GLY A 110 0.93 -9.94 -5.79
N TYR A 111 0.53 -11.17 -5.45
CA TYR A 111 -0.22 -11.49 -4.23
C TYR A 111 0.70 -11.69 -3.01
N TYR A 112 1.45 -10.66 -2.66
CA TYR A 112 2.33 -10.63 -1.49
C TYR A 112 2.48 -9.20 -0.97
N ARG A 113 2.85 -9.05 0.30
CA ARG A 113 3.18 -7.75 0.89
C ARG A 113 4.65 -7.45 0.68
N VAL A 114 5.01 -6.18 0.60
CA VAL A 114 6.38 -5.70 0.43
C VAL A 114 6.84 -4.94 1.67
N ALA A 115 8.05 -5.25 2.13
CA ALA A 115 8.80 -4.44 3.07
C ALA A 115 10.10 -3.97 2.43
N TYR A 116 10.54 -2.77 2.79
CA TYR A 116 11.83 -2.22 2.40
C TYR A 116 12.67 -1.98 3.66
N SER A 117 14.00 -2.16 3.59
CA SER A 117 14.87 -1.72 4.67
C SER A 117 14.74 -0.20 4.92
N GLN A 118 15.10 0.25 6.12
CA GLN A 118 15.09 1.69 6.44
C GLN A 118 15.95 2.51 5.47
N GLU A 119 17.07 1.96 5.02
CA GLU A 119 17.91 2.60 4.00
C GLU A 119 17.16 2.76 2.68
N LEU A 120 16.55 1.69 2.18
CA LEU A 120 15.93 1.67 0.87
C LEU A 120 14.62 2.48 0.83
N ILE A 121 13.80 2.43 1.88
CA ILE A 121 12.57 3.24 1.95
C ILE A 121 12.88 4.74 1.93
N GLN A 122 13.98 5.17 2.57
CA GLN A 122 14.41 6.57 2.57
C GLN A 122 14.96 7.02 1.20
N GLU A 123 15.36 6.11 0.33
CA GLU A 123 15.68 6.41 -1.07
C GLU A 123 14.44 6.43 -1.98
N ILE A 124 13.43 5.60 -1.69
CA ILE A 124 12.18 5.47 -2.46
C ILE A 124 11.25 6.66 -2.21
N ILE A 125 11.03 7.04 -0.95
CA ILE A 125 10.10 8.11 -0.53
C ILE A 125 10.33 9.43 -1.30
N PRO A 126 11.59 9.92 -1.49
CA PRO A 126 11.86 11.11 -2.30
C PRO A 126 11.47 10.99 -3.78
N GLN A 127 11.25 9.78 -4.27
CA GLN A 127 10.94 9.47 -5.68
C GLN A 127 9.53 8.89 -5.85
N ILE A 128 8.64 9.07 -4.87
CA ILE A 128 7.30 8.47 -4.86
C ILE A 128 6.42 8.89 -6.06
N HIS A 129 6.70 10.04 -6.66
CA HIS A 129 6.05 10.51 -7.89
C HIS A 129 6.38 9.66 -9.13
N LYS A 130 7.46 8.87 -9.10
CA LYS A 130 7.84 7.92 -10.16
C LYS A 130 7.14 6.56 -10.04
N LEU A 131 6.43 6.32 -8.95
CA LEU A 131 5.64 5.11 -8.79
C LEU A 131 4.40 5.18 -9.68
N GLU A 132 3.88 4.05 -10.09
CA GLU A 132 2.54 3.95 -10.65
C GLU A 132 1.49 4.04 -9.54
N GLU A 133 0.22 4.24 -9.91
CA GLU A 133 -0.89 4.34 -8.95
C GLU A 133 -0.97 3.11 -8.03
N LEU A 134 -0.91 1.90 -8.61
CA LEU A 134 -1.01 0.67 -7.83
C LEU A 134 0.23 0.42 -6.96
N GLU A 135 1.39 0.90 -7.38
CA GLU A 135 2.64 0.84 -6.59
C GLU A 135 2.58 1.81 -5.39
N ARG A 136 2.06 3.03 -5.56
CA ARG A 136 1.78 3.95 -4.45
C ARG A 136 0.80 3.35 -3.47
N PHE A 137 -0.29 2.75 -3.97
CA PHE A 137 -1.27 2.06 -3.14
C PHE A 137 -0.64 0.92 -2.35
N ASN A 138 0.13 0.05 -3.00
CA ASN A 138 0.79 -1.06 -2.31
C ASN A 138 1.78 -0.55 -1.25
N LEU A 139 2.57 0.49 -1.55
CA LEU A 139 3.51 1.05 -0.57
C LEU A 139 2.81 1.56 0.70
N ILE A 140 1.73 2.34 0.57
CA ILE A 140 0.99 2.85 1.74
C ILE A 140 0.19 1.73 2.44
N SER A 141 -0.38 0.80 1.69
CA SER A 141 -1.13 -0.35 2.24
C SER A 141 -0.22 -1.28 3.03
N ASP A 142 0.98 -1.55 2.51
CA ASP A 142 1.94 -2.46 3.11
C ASP A 142 2.61 -1.84 4.33
N SER A 143 2.92 -0.54 4.29
CA SER A 143 3.41 0.17 5.48
C SER A 143 2.38 0.14 6.61
N TRP A 144 1.10 0.42 6.33
CA TRP A 144 0.05 0.32 7.33
C TRP A 144 -0.10 -1.10 7.87
N ALA A 145 -0.10 -2.11 6.99
CA ALA A 145 -0.18 -3.50 7.40
C ALA A 145 0.99 -3.91 8.31
N GLN A 146 2.19 -3.40 8.05
CA GLN A 146 3.37 -3.62 8.90
C GLN A 146 3.28 -2.91 10.25
N VAL A 147 2.65 -1.73 10.34
CA VAL A 147 2.34 -1.10 11.64
C VAL A 147 1.41 -1.99 12.46
N VAL A 148 0.32 -2.47 11.86
CA VAL A 148 -0.66 -3.33 12.55
C VAL A 148 -0.01 -4.66 12.98
N ALA A 149 0.90 -5.20 12.16
CA ALA A 149 1.68 -6.40 12.48
C ALA A 149 2.88 -6.13 13.43
N ALA A 150 3.04 -4.91 13.94
CA ALA A 150 4.15 -4.48 14.80
C ALA A 150 5.56 -4.73 14.21
N LYS A 151 5.69 -4.65 12.88
CA LYS A 151 6.96 -4.80 12.14
C LYS A 151 7.67 -3.47 11.90
N ILE A 152 6.92 -2.38 11.79
CA ILE A 152 7.44 -1.01 11.78
C ILE A 152 6.67 -0.16 12.80
N ASP A 153 7.22 0.99 13.19
CA ASP A 153 6.50 1.94 14.02
C ASP A 153 5.52 2.81 13.19
N TYR A 154 4.63 3.52 13.90
CA TYR A 154 3.65 4.40 13.26
C TYR A 154 4.29 5.56 12.50
N LEU A 155 5.50 6.00 12.89
CA LEU A 155 6.19 7.09 12.20
C LEU A 155 6.67 6.65 10.81
N GLY A 156 7.08 5.39 10.65
CA GLY A 156 7.41 4.82 9.33
C GLY A 156 6.24 4.85 8.35
N PHE A 157 5.01 4.64 8.82
CA PHE A 157 3.80 4.83 8.02
C PHE A 157 3.56 6.31 7.68
N LEU A 158 3.76 7.21 8.66
CA LEU A 158 3.61 8.65 8.43
C LEU A 158 4.65 9.19 7.44
N ASP A 159 5.87 8.66 7.41
CA ASP A 159 6.89 9.05 6.43
C ASP A 159 6.40 8.83 4.99
N VAL A 160 5.76 7.67 4.73
CA VAL A 160 5.16 7.37 3.42
C VAL A 160 3.96 8.29 3.14
N ALA A 161 3.05 8.46 4.10
CA ALA A 161 1.88 9.33 3.95
C ALA A 161 2.27 10.80 3.67
N ASN A 162 3.29 11.31 4.37
CA ASN A 162 3.80 12.66 4.18
C ASN A 162 4.44 12.86 2.80
N ALA A 163 5.16 11.86 2.29
CA ALA A 163 5.71 11.95 0.94
C ALA A 163 4.64 11.93 -0.14
N LEU A 164 3.57 11.15 0.03
CA LEU A 164 2.39 11.21 -0.84
C LEU A 164 1.80 12.63 -0.87
N GLY A 165 1.55 13.24 0.30
CA GLY A 165 1.00 14.60 0.37
C GLY A 165 1.95 15.70 -0.11
N GLY A 166 3.26 15.52 0.05
CA GLY A 166 4.28 16.51 -0.30
C GLY A 166 4.66 16.55 -1.78
N GLN A 167 4.51 15.44 -2.51
CA GLN A 167 4.96 15.32 -3.91
C GLN A 167 3.83 15.37 -4.94
N GLY A 168 2.58 15.53 -4.52
CA GLY A 168 1.49 15.87 -5.41
C GLY A 168 0.16 15.92 -4.67
N PRO A 169 -0.90 16.47 -5.27
CA PRO A 169 -2.22 15.93 -5.02
C PRO A 169 -2.35 14.65 -5.87
N PHE A 170 -1.89 13.51 -5.36
CA PHE A 170 -2.31 12.22 -5.92
C PHE A 170 -3.81 12.09 -5.68
N LEU A 171 -4.64 11.87 -6.70
CA LEU A 171 -6.11 11.85 -6.54
C LEU A 171 -6.68 10.42 -6.49
N GLU A 172 -5.87 9.51 -5.95
CA GLU A 172 -6.12 8.08 -5.93
C GLU A 172 -6.88 7.73 -4.66
N SER A 173 -8.21 7.53 -4.79
CA SER A 173 -9.08 7.22 -3.65
C SER A 173 -8.55 6.07 -2.76
N PRO A 174 -8.06 4.93 -3.30
CA PRO A 174 -7.57 3.83 -2.47
C PRO A 174 -6.34 4.20 -1.63
N VAL A 175 -5.45 5.06 -2.13
CA VAL A 175 -4.25 5.51 -1.41
C VAL A 175 -4.68 6.29 -0.16
N TRP A 176 -5.55 7.28 -0.34
CA TRP A 176 -6.00 8.12 0.77
C TRP A 176 -6.92 7.37 1.73
N ALA A 177 -7.67 6.36 1.27
CA ALA A 177 -8.45 5.47 2.13
C ALA A 177 -7.58 4.80 3.21
N VAL A 178 -6.42 4.30 2.83
CA VAL A 178 -5.45 3.71 3.78
C VAL A 178 -4.90 4.79 4.72
N VAL A 179 -4.53 5.97 4.20
CA VAL A 179 -4.03 7.08 5.03
C VAL A 179 -5.05 7.47 6.10
N ALA A 180 -6.31 7.69 5.70
CA ALA A 180 -7.40 8.05 6.62
C ALA A 180 -7.63 6.95 7.67
N GLN A 181 -7.66 5.68 7.26
CA GLN A 181 -7.80 4.57 8.21
C GLN A 181 -6.69 4.58 9.25
N GLY A 182 -5.43 4.75 8.85
CA GLY A 182 -4.29 4.81 9.76
C GLY A 182 -4.42 5.94 10.78
N LEU A 183 -4.81 7.14 10.32
CA LEU A 183 -5.03 8.31 11.17
C LEU A 183 -6.21 8.12 12.13
N GLU A 184 -7.32 7.55 11.66
CA GLU A 184 -8.48 7.26 12.50
C GLU A 184 -8.17 6.25 13.60
N VAL A 185 -7.46 5.17 13.27
CA VAL A 185 -7.05 4.16 14.24
C VAL A 185 -6.09 4.78 15.27
N ALA A 186 -5.12 5.58 14.82
CA ALA A 186 -4.22 6.29 15.73
C ALA A 186 -4.96 7.27 16.65
N SER A 187 -5.91 8.05 16.12
CA SER A 187 -6.74 8.98 16.91
C SER A 187 -7.51 8.25 18.02
N LYS A 188 -8.10 7.09 17.70
CA LYS A 188 -8.82 6.25 18.66
C LYS A 188 -7.88 5.60 19.68
N ALA A 189 -6.72 5.10 19.25
CA ALA A 189 -5.79 4.36 20.09
C ALA A 189 -5.00 5.26 21.05
N LEU A 190 -4.59 6.46 20.60
CA LEU A 190 -3.79 7.40 21.39
C LEU A 190 -4.65 8.27 22.33
N GLY A 191 -5.96 8.31 22.13
CA GLY A 191 -6.89 9.05 22.97
C GLY A 191 -6.80 10.58 22.81
N SER A 192 -7.52 11.30 23.66
CA SER A 192 -7.72 12.75 23.54
C SER A 192 -6.42 13.57 23.57
N GLU A 193 -5.40 13.11 24.30
CA GLU A 193 -4.13 13.83 24.45
C GLU A 193 -3.36 14.01 23.14
N LYS A 194 -3.57 13.13 22.17
CA LYS A 194 -2.90 13.18 20.85
C LYS A 194 -3.87 13.50 19.72
N SER A 195 -5.14 13.75 20.03
CA SER A 195 -6.16 14.04 19.01
C SER A 195 -5.84 15.29 18.20
N GLU A 196 -5.32 16.35 18.83
CA GLU A 196 -4.88 17.57 18.13
C GLU A 196 -3.71 17.28 17.19
N TRP A 197 -2.71 16.52 17.66
CA TRP A 197 -1.55 16.15 16.84
C TRP A 197 -1.95 15.31 15.61
N ILE A 198 -2.87 14.35 15.76
CA ILE A 198 -3.41 13.60 14.62
C ILE A 198 -4.23 14.51 13.70
N GLY A 199 -5.00 15.45 14.26
CA GLY A 199 -5.73 16.46 13.50
C GLY A 199 -4.82 17.37 12.68
N ASP A 200 -3.67 17.78 13.23
CA ASP A 200 -2.67 18.59 12.52
C ASP A 200 -2.07 17.84 11.33
N ILE A 201 -1.72 16.56 11.52
CA ILE A 201 -1.23 15.69 10.43
C ILE A 201 -2.31 15.51 9.37
N ALA A 202 -3.53 15.16 9.78
CA ALA A 202 -4.67 15.00 8.87
C ALA A 202 -4.93 16.29 8.08
N GLY A 203 -4.87 17.46 8.72
CA GLY A 203 -5.04 18.75 8.09
C GLY A 203 -3.96 19.03 7.04
N ALA A 204 -2.70 18.74 7.35
CA ALA A 204 -1.59 18.93 6.42
C ALA A 204 -1.71 18.05 5.17
N LEU A 205 -2.22 16.82 5.32
CA LEU A 205 -2.38 15.86 4.24
C LEU A 205 -3.64 16.10 3.38
N PHE A 206 -4.78 16.36 4.01
CA PHE A 206 -6.08 16.33 3.33
C PHE A 206 -6.59 17.70 2.87
N ARG A 207 -6.17 18.82 3.49
CA ARG A 207 -6.59 20.17 3.03
C ARG A 207 -6.16 20.48 1.60
N PRO A 208 -4.91 20.18 1.17
CA PRO A 208 -4.51 20.43 -0.22
C PRO A 208 -5.38 19.67 -1.22
N LEU A 209 -5.83 18.45 -0.89
CA LEU A 209 -6.70 17.66 -1.75
C LEU A 209 -8.08 18.31 -1.87
N LEU A 210 -8.66 18.79 -0.76
CA LEU A 210 -9.93 19.51 -0.80
C LEU A 210 -9.84 20.81 -1.61
N GLN A 211 -8.71 21.52 -1.51
CA GLN A 211 -8.47 22.74 -2.30
C GLN A 211 -8.44 22.46 -3.80
N VAL A 212 -7.97 21.29 -4.22
CA VAL A 212 -7.95 20.84 -5.62
C VAL A 212 -9.34 20.39 -6.08
N LEU A 213 -10.03 19.57 -5.28
CA LEU A 213 -11.30 18.95 -5.67
C LEU A 213 -12.52 19.85 -5.48
N GLY A 214 -12.44 20.80 -4.57
CA GLY A 214 -13.58 21.57 -4.10
C GLY A 214 -14.63 20.72 -3.36
N PHE A 215 -15.69 21.40 -2.90
CA PHE A 215 -16.78 20.78 -2.14
C PHE A 215 -17.84 20.10 -3.00
N ASN A 216 -18.03 20.56 -4.24
CA ASN A 216 -19.13 20.13 -5.10
C ASN A 216 -18.61 19.30 -6.28
N PRO A 217 -19.43 18.35 -6.79
CA PRO A 217 -19.13 17.64 -8.02
C PRO A 217 -18.95 18.58 -9.23
N ALA A 218 -18.03 18.24 -10.14
CA ALA A 218 -17.96 18.83 -11.48
C ALA A 218 -18.76 18.00 -12.50
N ASP A 219 -19.22 18.63 -13.59
CA ASP A 219 -20.14 18.01 -14.57
C ASP A 219 -19.60 16.71 -15.21
N ASP A 220 -18.28 16.62 -15.41
CA ASP A 220 -17.60 15.47 -16.04
C ASP A 220 -16.62 14.77 -15.08
N GLU A 221 -16.88 14.80 -13.77
CA GLU A 221 -15.95 14.19 -12.81
C GLU A 221 -15.99 12.65 -12.80
N PRO A 222 -14.83 11.98 -12.70
CA PRO A 222 -14.79 10.55 -12.46
C PRO A 222 -15.49 10.19 -11.14
N GLU A 223 -16.19 9.05 -11.12
CA GLU A 223 -16.88 8.56 -9.91
C GLU A 223 -15.91 8.41 -8.72
N THR A 224 -14.67 7.98 -8.98
CA THR A 224 -13.61 7.86 -7.96
C THR A 224 -13.26 9.19 -7.31
N THR A 225 -13.44 10.32 -8.00
CA THR A 225 -13.24 11.66 -7.46
C THR A 225 -14.30 12.01 -6.42
N GLY A 226 -15.56 11.63 -6.64
CA GLY A 226 -16.64 11.80 -5.67
C GLY A 226 -16.39 11.01 -4.38
N VAL A 227 -15.91 9.76 -4.51
CA VAL A 227 -15.53 8.92 -3.37
C VAL A 227 -14.40 9.56 -2.57
N LEU A 228 -13.33 9.98 -3.24
CA LEU A 228 -12.20 10.65 -2.59
C LEU A 228 -12.64 11.94 -1.88
N ARG A 229 -13.46 12.77 -2.52
CA ARG A 229 -13.99 14.01 -1.92
C ARG A 229 -14.77 13.74 -0.65
N SER A 230 -15.71 12.80 -0.68
CA SER A 230 -16.49 12.41 0.51
C SER A 230 -15.56 11.99 1.66
N GLN A 231 -14.51 11.25 1.32
CA GLN A 231 -13.54 10.80 2.30
C GLN A 231 -12.72 11.96 2.90
N ILE A 232 -12.25 12.89 2.06
CA ILE A 232 -11.53 14.09 2.49
C ILE A 232 -12.41 14.95 3.41
N ILE A 233 -13.65 15.20 3.02
CA ILE A 233 -14.62 15.96 3.83
C ILE A 233 -14.85 15.27 5.19
N SER A 234 -14.99 13.95 5.21
CA SER A 234 -15.13 13.19 6.46
C SER A 234 -13.91 13.37 7.37
N VAL A 235 -12.69 13.20 6.85
CA VAL A 235 -11.45 13.35 7.62
C VAL A 235 -11.30 14.77 8.16
N LEU A 236 -11.50 15.78 7.32
CA LEU A 236 -11.39 17.18 7.72
C LEU A 236 -12.48 17.58 8.73
N GLY A 237 -13.71 17.10 8.56
CA GLY A 237 -14.81 17.38 9.48
C GLY A 237 -14.67 16.68 10.85
N THR A 238 -14.08 15.49 10.89
CA THR A 238 -14.06 14.64 12.10
C THR A 238 -12.72 14.66 12.84
N LEU A 239 -11.60 14.47 12.14
CA LEU A 239 -10.26 14.44 12.75
C LEU A 239 -9.70 15.84 12.93
N VAL A 240 -9.81 16.68 11.89
CA VAL A 240 -9.29 18.06 11.92
C VAL A 240 -10.28 19.00 12.63
N LYS A 241 -11.58 18.69 12.57
CA LYS A 241 -12.68 19.56 13.02
C LYS A 241 -12.63 20.91 12.31
N ASP A 242 -12.40 20.88 11.00
CA ASP A 242 -12.25 22.08 10.18
C ASP A 242 -13.56 22.88 10.13
N PRO A 243 -13.58 24.15 10.58
CA PRO A 243 -14.82 24.92 10.66
C PRO A 243 -15.53 25.11 9.33
N GLU A 244 -14.79 25.31 8.23
CA GLU A 244 -15.37 25.53 6.90
C GLU A 244 -16.08 24.26 6.40
N VAL A 245 -15.43 23.10 6.62
CA VAL A 245 -15.99 21.79 6.25
C VAL A 245 -17.22 21.45 7.09
N ILE A 246 -17.19 21.75 8.40
CA ILE A 246 -18.34 21.55 9.28
C ILE A 246 -19.51 22.44 8.87
N GLU A 247 -19.27 23.71 8.54
CA GLU A 247 -20.31 24.61 8.07
C GLU A 247 -20.93 24.14 6.76
N PHE A 248 -20.11 23.72 5.80
CA PHE A 248 -20.56 23.13 4.53
C PHE A 248 -21.43 21.88 4.75
N ALA A 249 -21.00 20.94 5.61
CA ALA A 249 -21.77 19.74 5.89
C ALA A 249 -23.12 20.05 6.55
N GLN A 250 -23.13 21.01 7.49
CA GLN A 250 -24.36 21.42 8.17
C GLN A 250 -25.33 22.17 7.26
N SER A 251 -24.84 23.03 6.36
CA SER A 251 -25.70 23.76 5.42
C SER A 251 -26.33 22.82 4.39
N THR A 252 -25.54 21.88 3.86
CA THR A 252 -26.00 20.85 2.93
C THR A 252 -27.09 19.98 3.56
N PHE A 253 -26.85 19.48 4.78
CA PHE A 253 -27.85 18.69 5.51
C PHE A 253 -29.16 19.46 5.75
N ARG A 254 -29.07 20.76 6.08
CA ARG A 254 -30.26 21.60 6.26
C ARG A 254 -31.06 21.76 4.97
N SER A 255 -30.40 22.00 3.83
CA SER A 255 -31.03 22.15 2.51
C SER A 255 -31.81 20.89 2.12
N GLU A 256 -31.16 19.72 2.23
CA GLU A 256 -31.79 18.43 1.92
C GLU A 256 -33.01 18.15 2.80
N MET A 257 -32.92 18.50 4.10
CA MET A 257 -34.04 18.34 5.03
C MET A 257 -35.19 19.32 4.79
N SER A 258 -34.93 20.51 4.23
CA SER A 258 -35.97 21.47 3.84
C SER A 258 -36.60 21.17 2.48
N GLY A 259 -36.02 20.29 1.67
CA GLY A 259 -36.48 20.02 0.31
C GLY A 259 -36.18 21.15 -0.68
N GLU A 260 -35.22 22.03 -0.33
CA GLU A 260 -34.62 23.05 -1.21
C GLU A 260 -33.30 22.52 -1.77
#